data_AF-A0A381VAN0-F1
#
_entry.id   AF-A0A381VAN0-F1
#
_cell.length_a   1.000
_cell.length_b   1.000
_cell.length_c   1.000
_cell.angle_alpha   90.00
_cell.angle_beta   90.00
_cell.angle_gamma   90.00
#
_symmetry.space_group_name_H-M   'P 1'
#
loop_
_entity.id
_entity.type
_entity.pdbx_description
1 polymer ?
#
loop_
_entity_poly.entity_id
_entity_poly.type
_entity_poly.pdbx_seq_one_letter_code
_entity_poly.pdbx_strand_id
1 'polypeptide(L)'
;MIWIAIVLIWNPVVYTIDKEFSSEVNCWNYYEGGVGESKFGTQVLDHQGNTPGKEYHKKNRPPHREYPIRMYKGVNGWTRGLIWLTCDIKGRNEGL
;
A
#
# COMPACT_ATOMS: atom_id res chain seq x y z
N MET A 1 8.50 0.90 -18.08
CA MET A 1 8.33 0.07 -16.86
C MET A 1 6.99 0.44 -16.24
N ILE A 2 6.12 -0.53 -15.97
CA ILE A 2 4.77 -0.28 -15.44
C ILE A 2 4.82 -0.52 -13.93
N TRP A 3 4.33 0.45 -13.17
CA TRP A 3 4.16 0.36 -11.72
C TRP A 3 2.73 -0.04 -11.39
N ILE A 4 2.55 -0.87 -10.39
CA ILE A 4 1.23 -1.31 -9.92
C ILE A 4 1.09 -1.03 -8.43
N ALA A 5 -0.10 -0.56 -8.05
CA ALA A 5 -0.53 -0.53 -6.68
C ALA A 5 -1.16 -1.87 -6.31
N ILE A 6 -0.51 -2.61 -5.44
CA ILE A 6 -0.98 -3.89 -4.92
C ILE A 6 -1.70 -3.62 -3.60
N VAL A 7 -2.95 -4.05 -3.53
CA VAL A 7 -3.79 -3.98 -2.33
C VAL A 7 -4.04 -5.39 -1.82
N LEU A 8 -3.68 -5.62 -0.56
CA LEU A 8 -3.98 -6.83 0.20
C LEU A 8 -5.03 -6.48 1.25
N ILE A 9 -6.14 -7.21 1.25
CA ILE A 9 -7.12 -7.23 2.34
C ILE A 9 -6.83 -8.48 3.16
N TRP A 10 -6.68 -8.36 4.49
CA TRP A 10 -6.22 -9.49 5.32
C TRP A 10 -7.35 -10.48 5.71
N ASN A 11 -8.61 -10.07 5.71
CA ASN A 11 -9.72 -10.92 6.14
C ASN A 11 -10.99 -10.70 5.30
N PRO A 12 -11.28 -11.56 4.30
CA PRO A 12 -10.44 -12.67 3.82
C PRO A 12 -9.15 -12.18 3.16
N VAL A 13 -8.11 -13.03 3.11
CA VAL A 13 -6.84 -12.70 2.43
C VAL A 13 -7.07 -12.62 0.92
N VAL A 14 -7.07 -11.40 0.39
CA VAL A 14 -7.28 -11.14 -1.05
C VAL A 14 -6.23 -10.14 -1.52
N TYR A 15 -5.55 -10.47 -2.62
CA TYR A 15 -4.63 -9.57 -3.29
C TYR A 15 -5.23 -9.08 -4.61
N THR A 16 -5.10 -7.78 -4.86
CA THR A 16 -5.61 -7.15 -6.09
C THR A 16 -4.66 -6.06 -6.57
N ILE A 17 -4.68 -5.81 -7.87
CA ILE A 17 -4.07 -4.62 -8.46
C ILE A 17 -5.15 -3.53 -8.49
N ASP A 18 -4.98 -2.48 -7.69
CA ASP A 18 -5.94 -1.34 -7.69
C ASP A 18 -5.75 -0.48 -8.94
N LYS A 19 -4.50 -0.23 -9.34
CA LYS A 19 -4.19 0.68 -10.45
C LYS A 19 -2.77 0.52 -10.99
N GLU A 20 -2.60 0.85 -12.27
CA GLU A 20 -1.30 0.94 -12.94
C GLU A 20 -0.83 2.40 -13.09
N PHE A 21 0.48 2.60 -13.07
CA PHE A 21 1.13 3.91 -13.10
C PHE A 21 2.37 3.90 -13.99
N SER A 22 2.71 5.09 -14.49
CA SER A 22 3.91 5.33 -15.30
C SER A 22 5.20 5.44 -14.48
N SER A 23 5.10 5.66 -13.16
CA SER A 23 6.25 5.80 -12.26
C SER A 23 5.92 5.37 -10.82
N GLU A 24 6.95 5.04 -10.03
CA GLU A 24 6.80 4.67 -8.62
C GLU A 24 6.22 5.83 -7.79
N VAL A 25 6.68 7.06 -8.06
CA VAL A 25 6.30 8.25 -7.29
C VAL A 25 4.83 8.55 -7.54
N ASN A 26 4.36 8.41 -8.78
CA ASN A 26 2.95 8.56 -9.10
C ASN A 26 2.09 7.50 -8.43
N CYS A 27 2.57 6.24 -8.37
CA CYS A 27 1.87 5.17 -7.66
C CYS A 27 1.71 5.49 -6.17
N TRP A 28 2.80 5.88 -5.51
CA TRP A 28 2.77 6.16 -4.07
C TRP A 28 1.97 7.40 -3.73
N ASN A 29 2.19 8.51 -4.46
CA ASN A 29 1.56 9.79 -4.18
C ASN A 29 0.08 9.83 -4.56
N TYR A 30 -0.39 8.93 -5.43
CA TYR A 30 -1.80 8.86 -5.79
C TYR A 30 -2.73 8.64 -4.59
N TYR A 31 -2.24 7.94 -3.55
CA TYR A 31 -3.02 7.66 -2.35
C TYR A 31 -2.85 8.70 -1.24
N GLU A 32 -2.08 9.75 -1.48
CA GLU A 32 -2.01 10.91 -0.59
C GLU A 32 -3.25 11.81 -0.74
N GLY A 33 -3.38 12.82 0.12
CA GLY A 33 -4.42 13.84 -0.02
C GLY A 33 -5.84 13.32 0.18
N GLY A 34 -6.02 12.20 0.91
CA GLY A 34 -7.32 11.63 1.22
C GLY A 34 -7.81 10.56 0.24
N VAL A 35 -7.07 10.28 -0.86
CA VAL A 35 -7.48 9.25 -1.83
C VAL A 35 -7.41 7.86 -1.21
N GLY A 36 -6.31 7.55 -0.53
CA GLY A 36 -6.16 6.29 0.19
C GLY A 36 -7.21 6.16 1.29
N GLU A 37 -7.48 7.25 2.02
CA GLU A 37 -8.42 7.25 3.12
C GLU A 37 -9.87 7.04 2.67
N SER A 38 -10.25 7.68 1.55
CA SER A 38 -11.56 7.52 0.93
C SER A 38 -11.79 6.09 0.43
N LYS A 39 -10.76 5.45 -0.11
CA LYS A 39 -10.84 4.08 -0.64
C LYS A 39 -10.78 3.01 0.45
N PHE A 40 -9.84 3.15 1.39
CA PHE A 40 -9.39 2.08 2.26
C PHE A 40 -9.65 2.35 3.75
N GLY A 41 -10.11 3.55 4.12
CA GLY A 41 -10.40 3.94 5.50
C GLY A 41 -9.22 4.63 6.18
N THR A 42 -9.09 4.55 7.49
CA THR A 42 -8.12 5.37 8.22
C THR A 42 -6.68 4.87 8.07
N GLN A 43 -5.78 5.70 7.54
CA GLN A 43 -4.35 5.39 7.47
C GLN A 43 -3.77 5.12 8.88
N VAL A 44 -3.04 4.01 9.00
CA VAL A 44 -2.24 3.71 10.18
C VAL A 44 -0.96 4.54 10.11
N LEU A 45 -0.74 5.30 11.18
CA LEU A 45 0.42 6.15 11.36
C LEU A 45 1.53 5.39 12.08
N ASP A 46 2.76 5.89 12.00
CA ASP A 46 3.86 5.39 12.81
C ASP A 46 3.70 5.77 14.30
N HIS A 47 4.65 5.33 15.13
CA HIS A 47 4.63 5.63 16.57
C HIS A 47 4.77 7.12 16.90
N GLN A 48 5.16 7.95 15.93
CA GLN A 48 5.31 9.41 16.06
C GLN A 48 4.10 10.16 15.49
N GLY A 49 3.11 9.45 14.95
CA GLY A 49 1.93 10.04 14.33
C GLY A 49 2.14 10.51 12.89
N ASN A 50 3.19 10.07 12.21
CA ASN A 50 3.43 10.41 10.81
C ASN A 50 2.91 9.33 9.86
N THR A 51 2.55 9.72 8.64
CA THR A 51 2.28 8.76 7.57
C THR A 51 3.58 8.04 7.18
N PRO A 52 3.52 6.74 6.84
CA PRO A 52 4.71 6.03 6.42
C PRO A 52 5.24 6.64 5.11
N GLY A 53 6.48 7.14 5.13
CA GLY A 53 7.21 7.58 3.93
C GLY A 53 8.02 6.45 3.30
N LYS A 54 8.69 6.71 2.16
CA LYS A 54 9.51 5.71 1.40
C LYS A 54 10.52 4.93 2.26
N GLU A 55 11.02 5.56 3.32
CA GLU A 55 12.04 5.01 4.21
C GLU A 55 11.47 4.17 5.37
N TYR A 56 10.14 4.14 5.51
CA TYR A 56 9.47 3.37 6.55
C TYR A 56 9.79 1.88 6.40
N HIS A 57 10.22 1.24 7.50
CA HIS A 57 10.70 -0.17 7.55
C HIS A 57 11.84 -0.53 6.59
N LYS A 58 12.62 0.43 6.08
CA LYS A 58 13.71 0.15 5.11
C LYS A 58 14.69 -0.94 5.54
N LYS A 59 15.02 -1.03 6.84
CA LYS A 59 15.92 -2.07 7.38
C LYS A 59 15.31 -3.48 7.35
N ASN A 60 13.99 -3.59 7.51
CA ASN A 60 13.27 -4.87 7.62
C ASN A 60 12.40 -5.15 6.38
N ARG A 61 12.57 -4.37 5.31
CA ARG A 61 11.80 -4.53 4.08
C ARG A 61 12.38 -5.72 3.29
N PRO A 62 11.53 -6.59 2.72
CA PRO A 62 12.00 -7.58 1.78
C PRO A 62 12.76 -6.92 0.62
N PRO A 63 13.92 -7.46 0.18
CA PRO A 63 14.78 -6.82 -0.83
C PRO A 63 14.09 -6.57 -2.17
N HIS A 64 13.05 -7.34 -2.48
CA HIS A 64 12.31 -7.27 -3.75
C HIS A 64 11.26 -6.15 -3.80
N ARG A 65 10.81 -5.65 -2.64
CA ARG A 65 9.79 -4.58 -2.59
C ARG A 65 10.50 -3.25 -2.76
N GLU A 66 9.97 -2.29 -3.54
CA GLU A 66 10.59 -0.95 -3.73
C GLU A 66 10.05 0.12 -2.76
N TYR A 67 8.83 -0.05 -2.25
CA TYR A 67 8.20 0.87 -1.30
C TYR A 67 7.77 0.18 0.00
N PRO A 68 7.57 0.95 1.09
CA PRO A 68 6.94 0.40 2.29
C PRO A 68 5.52 -0.08 2.01
N ILE A 69 4.94 -0.70 3.03
CA ILE A 69 3.51 -0.94 3.08
C ILE A 69 2.85 0.27 3.77
N ARG A 70 1.88 0.90 3.09
CA ARG A 70 0.86 1.71 3.75
C ARG A 70 -0.19 0.78 4.30
N MET A 71 -0.54 0.95 5.57
CA MET A 71 -1.61 0.21 6.20
C MET A 71 -2.81 1.11 6.42
N TYR A 72 -4.01 0.61 6.13
CA TYR A 72 -5.27 1.28 6.45
C TYR A 72 -6.11 0.38 7.35
N LYS A 73 -6.80 0.99 8.31
CA LYS A 73 -7.94 0.40 8.99
C LYS A 73 -9.12 0.55 8.02
N GLY A 74 -9.71 -0.55 7.58
CA GLY A 74 -10.82 -0.56 6.61
C GLY A 74 -11.89 0.51 6.87
N VAL A 75 -12.69 0.86 5.86
CA VAL A 75 -13.74 1.90 5.92
C VAL A 75 -14.73 1.74 7.10
N ASN A 76 -14.83 0.53 7.68
CA ASN A 76 -15.63 0.23 8.89
C ASN A 76 -14.75 -0.16 10.11
N GLY A 77 -13.57 0.44 10.24
CA GLY A 77 -12.56 0.07 11.23
C GLY A 77 -11.87 -1.26 10.93
N TRP A 78 -11.48 -1.99 11.98
CA TRP A 78 -10.81 -3.30 11.88
C TRP A 78 -11.67 -4.41 11.26
N THR A 79 -12.97 -4.17 11.11
CA THR A 79 -13.99 -5.15 10.70
C THR A 79 -13.84 -5.61 9.25
N ARG A 80 -13.27 -4.78 8.36
CA ARG A 80 -12.89 -5.18 6.98
C ARG A 80 -11.46 -5.69 6.88
N GLY A 81 -10.83 -5.97 8.02
CA GLY A 81 -9.43 -6.34 8.09
C GLY A 81 -8.48 -5.15 7.92
N LEU A 82 -7.21 -5.42 8.14
CA LEU A 82 -6.10 -4.52 7.84
C LEU A 82 -5.89 -4.54 6.32
N ILE A 83 -5.84 -3.36 5.70
CA ILE A 83 -5.59 -3.20 4.27
C ILE A 83 -4.14 -2.77 4.09
N TRP A 84 -3.40 -3.49 3.25
CA TRP A 84 -2.00 -3.21 2.93
C TRP A 84 -1.91 -2.74 1.49
N LEU A 85 -1.32 -1.57 1.30
CA LEU A 85 -1.06 -0.98 -0.01
C LEU A 85 0.45 -0.85 -0.21
N THR A 86 0.95 -1.30 -1.36
CA THR A 86 2.34 -1.08 -1.75
C THR A 86 2.46 -0.87 -3.26
N CYS A 87 3.56 -0.27 -3.69
CA CYS A 87 3.86 -0.03 -5.10
C CYS A 87 5.02 -0.92 -5.54
N ASP A 88 4.83 -1.63 -6.65
CA ASP A 88 5.84 -2.54 -7.21
C ASP A 88 5.82 -2.52 -8.74
N ILE A 89 6.81 -3.15 -9.37
CA ILE A 89 6.90 -3.29 -10.82
C ILE A 89 6.01 -4.45 -11.27
N LYS A 90 5.18 -4.20 -12.29
CA LYS A 90 4.34 -5.23 -12.89
C LYS A 90 5.19 -6.40 -13.41
N GLY A 91 4.84 -7.63 -13.03
CA GLY A 91 5.56 -8.85 -13.43
C GLY A 91 6.73 -9.25 -12.52
N ARG A 92 7.06 -8.48 -11.47
CA ARG A 92 8.05 -8.90 -10.45
C ARG A 92 7.50 -9.95 -9.48
N ASN A 93 6.20 -9.93 -9.24
CA ASN A 93 5.50 -10.86 -8.37
C ASN A 93 4.74 -11.85 -9.25
N GLU A 94 5.45 -12.82 -9.85
CA GLU A 94 4.82 -13.90 -10.64
C GLU A 94 3.97 -14.76 -9.69
N GLY A 95 2.64 -14.71 -9.85
CA GLY A 95 1.67 -15.39 -8.98
C GLY A 95 0.60 -14.47 -8.36
N LEU A 96 0.63 -13.18 -8.67
CA LEU A 96 -0.49 -12.24 -8.51
C LEU A 96 -1.15 -11.93 -9.85
#